data_AF-A0AAW1PBA7-F1
#
_entry.id   AF-A0AAW1PBA7-F1
#
_cell.length_a   1.000
_cell.length_b   1.000
_cell.length_c   1.000
_cell.angle_alpha   90.00
_cell.angle_beta   90.00
_cell.angle_gamma   90.00
#
_symmetry.space_group_name_H-M   'P 1'
#
loop_
_entity.id
_entity.type
_entity.pdbx_description
1 polymer ?
#
loop_
_entity_poly.entity_id
_entity_poly.type
_entity_poly.pdbx_seq_one_letter_code
_entity_poly.pdbx_strand_id
1 'polypeptide(L)'
;MPRVSAPANPEALVNELSQKVNTQKAEMEKAIVTSVLVQLREACKGLETDNWIKAKAQAIPVVSIGYSLQDAETLSCFYTVLEDSEISLRVHHLTEEVIRINQAHYSAWAWRWQCFEALLSDHSELLEQELRFLQDIATLNAKNYQLWNYRRRFAQFCRADHAEAELEFAHACLVEDAKNYHAWAHRQAVVAMAGLWQAELQYTGEVLEEDVRNNSAWSQRFFVLSAQPDRIGDRVLAEANFTSQKLHLVPHNMSAWNYLLGLLKVSAGPANMHQICLDICRQVLQGSPDCAPAKASQAVILQAQPQ
;
A
#
# COMPACT_ATOMS: atom_id res chain seq x y z
N MET A 1 50.37 23.52 -37.97
CA MET A 1 49.32 23.63 -36.93
C MET A 1 48.33 22.49 -37.10
N PRO A 2 48.03 21.69 -36.08
CA PRO A 2 47.06 20.60 -36.19
C PRO A 2 45.66 21.16 -36.37
N ARG A 3 44.87 20.60 -37.29
CA ARG A 3 43.44 20.90 -37.41
C ARG A 3 42.74 20.46 -36.12
N VAL A 4 42.25 21.43 -35.36
CA VAL A 4 41.35 21.22 -34.22
C VAL A 4 40.05 20.65 -34.81
N SER A 5 39.73 19.41 -34.44
CA SER A 5 38.46 18.77 -34.78
C SER A 5 37.31 19.59 -34.23
N ALA A 6 36.27 19.81 -35.04
CA ALA A 6 35.06 20.52 -34.64
C ALA A 6 34.44 19.87 -33.39
N PRO A 7 33.86 20.66 -32.46
CA PRO A 7 33.21 20.10 -31.28
C PRO A 7 32.00 19.26 -31.72
N ALA A 8 31.88 18.05 -31.13
CA ALA A 8 30.78 17.14 -31.39
C ALA A 8 29.43 17.83 -31.13
N ASN A 9 28.47 17.67 -32.04
CA ASN A 9 27.11 18.20 -31.90
C ASN A 9 26.46 17.64 -30.61
N PRO A 10 26.11 18.49 -29.62
CA PRO A 10 25.55 18.04 -28.35
C PRO A 10 24.28 17.20 -28.49
N GLU A 11 23.43 17.48 -29.49
CA GLU A 11 22.21 16.70 -29.74
C GLU A 11 22.50 15.28 -30.24
N ALA A 12 23.57 15.11 -31.04
CA ALA A 12 23.99 13.80 -31.51
C ALA A 12 24.51 12.95 -30.35
N LEU A 13 25.25 13.57 -29.42
CA LEU A 13 25.75 12.89 -28.22
C LEU A 13 24.61 12.46 -27.28
N VAL A 14 23.59 13.31 -27.09
CA VAL A 14 22.41 12.97 -26.27
C VAL A 14 21.63 11.81 -26.89
N ASN A 15 21.39 11.83 -28.21
CA ASN A 15 20.70 10.74 -28.89
C ASN A 15 21.47 9.41 -28.83
N GLU A 16 22.80 9.45 -28.97
CA GLU A 16 23.64 8.25 -28.87
C GLU A 16 23.65 7.68 -27.45
N LEU A 17 23.67 8.55 -26.43
CA LEU A 17 23.56 8.14 -25.03
C LEU A 17 22.17 7.54 -24.73
N SER A 18 21.08 8.16 -25.19
CA SER A 18 19.74 7.63 -25.04
C SER A 18 19.56 6.27 -25.74
N GLN A 19 20.12 6.09 -26.94
CA GLN A 19 20.12 4.79 -27.61
C GLN A 19 20.89 3.73 -26.81
N LYS A 20 22.10 4.04 -26.32
CA LYS A 20 22.89 3.11 -25.51
C LYS A 20 22.16 2.68 -24.24
N VAL A 21 21.51 3.62 -23.54
CA VAL A 21 20.70 3.34 -22.34
C VAL A 21 19.52 2.43 -22.69
N ASN A 22 18.81 2.71 -23.78
CA ASN A 22 17.68 1.89 -24.21
C ASN A 22 18.11 0.47 -24.64
N THR A 23 19.24 0.33 -25.33
CA THR A 23 19.80 -0.98 -25.71
C THR A 23 20.23 -1.77 -24.48
N GLN A 24 20.94 -1.15 -23.53
CA GLN A 24 21.30 -1.81 -22.27
C GLN A 24 20.08 -2.25 -21.46
N LYS A 25 19.03 -1.42 -21.42
CA LYS A 25 17.77 -1.77 -20.77
C LYS A 25 17.12 -3.00 -21.42
N ALA A 26 17.05 -3.03 -22.75
CA ALA A 26 16.47 -4.16 -23.49
C ALA A 26 17.31 -5.45 -23.34
N GLU A 27 18.63 -5.37 -23.32
CA GLU A 27 19.51 -6.52 -23.09
C GLU A 27 19.37 -7.08 -21.67
N MET A 28 19.25 -6.19 -20.67
CA MET A 28 18.99 -6.57 -19.29
C MET A 28 17.61 -7.23 -19.13
N GLU A 29 16.57 -6.66 -19.73
CA GLU A 29 15.23 -7.26 -19.78
C GLU A 29 15.27 -8.65 -20.42
N LYS A 30 15.97 -8.80 -21.55
CA LYS A 30 16.12 -10.10 -22.22
C LYS A 30 16.87 -11.13 -21.37
N ALA A 31 17.91 -10.71 -20.65
CA ALA A 31 18.67 -11.58 -19.75
C ALA A 31 17.82 -12.04 -18.55
N ILE A 32 17.01 -11.14 -17.98
CA ILE A 32 16.03 -11.47 -16.93
C ILE A 32 15.02 -12.49 -17.44
N VAL A 33 14.39 -12.24 -18.59
CA VAL A 33 13.43 -13.18 -19.21
C VAL A 33 14.06 -14.54 -19.45
N THR A 34 15.32 -14.58 -19.90
CA THR A 34 16.03 -15.84 -20.16
C THR A 34 16.31 -16.59 -18.85
N SER A 35 16.74 -15.90 -17.79
CA SER A 35 16.95 -16.48 -16.46
C SER A 35 15.66 -17.04 -15.87
N VAL A 36 14.58 -16.27 -15.95
CA VAL A 36 13.23 -16.67 -15.52
C VAL A 36 12.76 -17.92 -16.25
N LEU A 37 12.93 -17.97 -17.59
CA LEU A 37 12.58 -19.16 -18.39
C LEU A 37 13.39 -20.40 -18.01
N VAL A 38 14.66 -20.25 -17.63
CA VAL A 38 15.49 -21.37 -17.15
C VAL A 38 14.99 -21.84 -15.78
N GLN A 39 14.68 -20.93 -14.87
CA GLN A 39 14.11 -21.26 -13.56
C GLN A 39 12.74 -21.94 -13.70
N LEU A 40 11.88 -21.46 -14.60
CA LEU A 40 10.59 -22.08 -14.93
C LEU A 40 10.77 -23.49 -15.48
N ARG A 41 11.70 -23.69 -16.41
CA ARG A 41 11.98 -25.03 -16.96
C ARG A 41 12.49 -26.00 -15.91
N GLU A 42 13.35 -25.54 -15.00
CA GLU A 42 13.81 -26.37 -13.88
C GLU A 42 12.69 -26.61 -12.86
N ALA A 43 11.80 -25.63 -12.64
CA ALA A 43 10.63 -25.77 -11.79
C ALA A 43 9.62 -26.78 -12.33
N CYS A 44 9.39 -26.77 -13.64
CA CYS A 44 8.51 -27.70 -14.34
C CYS A 44 9.14 -29.07 -14.61
N LYS A 45 10.44 -29.26 -14.30
CA LYS A 45 11.17 -30.48 -14.65
C LYS A 45 10.60 -31.69 -13.92
N GLY A 46 10.24 -32.70 -14.70
CA GLY A 46 9.67 -33.96 -14.20
C GLY A 46 8.18 -33.91 -13.88
N LEU A 47 7.50 -32.77 -14.10
CA LEU A 47 6.04 -32.67 -13.95
C LEU A 47 5.37 -33.11 -15.26
N GLU A 48 4.36 -33.98 -15.16
CA GLU A 48 3.46 -34.26 -16.29
C GLU A 48 2.44 -33.12 -16.45
N THR A 49 2.84 -32.06 -17.15
CA THR A 49 2.03 -30.84 -17.37
C THR A 49 0.86 -31.03 -18.35
N ASP A 50 0.76 -32.20 -18.96
CA ASP A 50 -0.28 -32.56 -19.92
C ASP A 50 -1.67 -32.65 -19.28
N ASN A 51 -1.76 -32.95 -17.97
CA ASN A 51 -3.01 -33.31 -17.32
C ASN A 51 -3.99 -32.14 -17.16
N TRP A 52 -3.52 -30.93 -16.85
CA TRP A 52 -4.40 -29.77 -16.70
C TRP A 52 -4.96 -29.28 -18.05
N ILE A 53 -4.12 -29.25 -19.10
CA ILE A 53 -4.56 -28.90 -20.46
C ILE A 53 -5.57 -29.93 -20.97
N LYS A 54 -5.30 -31.23 -20.77
CA LYS A 54 -6.22 -32.32 -21.13
C LYS A 54 -7.55 -32.25 -20.36
N ALA A 55 -7.51 -31.93 -19.06
CA ALA A 55 -8.72 -31.77 -18.24
C ALA A 55 -9.61 -30.61 -18.72
N LYS A 56 -9.03 -29.48 -19.14
CA LYS A 56 -9.80 -28.37 -19.74
C LYS A 56 -10.37 -28.69 -21.12
N ALA A 57 -9.67 -29.51 -21.91
CA ALA A 57 -10.12 -29.88 -23.26
C ALA A 57 -11.41 -30.75 -23.28
N GLN A 58 -11.79 -31.36 -22.15
CA GLN A 58 -12.97 -32.21 -22.05
C GLN A 58 -14.29 -31.44 -21.88
N ALA A 59 -14.25 -30.14 -21.56
CA ALA A 59 -15.43 -29.30 -21.38
C ALA A 59 -15.60 -28.32 -22.55
N ILE A 60 -16.84 -28.00 -22.93
CA ILE A 60 -17.11 -26.89 -23.86
C ILE A 60 -16.73 -25.59 -23.13
N PRO A 61 -15.68 -24.87 -23.57
CA PRO A 61 -15.16 -23.75 -22.81
C PRO A 61 -16.09 -22.54 -22.93
N VAL A 62 -16.42 -21.93 -21.79
CA VAL A 62 -17.14 -20.65 -21.69
C VAL A 62 -16.17 -19.63 -21.11
N VAL A 63 -16.20 -18.38 -21.60
CA VAL A 63 -15.27 -17.29 -21.19
C VAL A 63 -13.79 -17.70 -21.21
N SER A 64 -13.38 -18.46 -22.23
CA SER A 64 -12.00 -18.91 -22.37
C SER A 64 -11.06 -17.72 -22.56
N ILE A 65 -9.98 -17.72 -21.78
CA ILE A 65 -8.90 -16.74 -21.90
C ILE A 65 -7.88 -17.28 -22.90
N GLY A 66 -7.55 -16.48 -23.92
CA GLY A 66 -6.52 -16.81 -24.91
C GLY A 66 -5.12 -16.59 -24.35
N TYR A 67 -4.68 -17.45 -23.44
CA TYR A 67 -3.32 -17.42 -22.90
C TYR A 67 -2.27 -17.69 -23.98
N SER A 68 -1.08 -17.12 -23.80
CA SER A 68 0.08 -17.56 -24.58
C SER A 68 0.43 -19.02 -24.23
N LEU A 69 1.20 -19.68 -25.09
CA LEU A 69 1.68 -21.05 -24.80
C LEU A 69 2.48 -21.09 -23.50
N GLN A 70 3.33 -20.09 -23.28
CA GLN A 70 4.16 -19.99 -22.07
C GLN A 70 3.31 -19.79 -20.81
N ASP A 71 2.30 -18.93 -20.84
CA ASP A 71 1.43 -18.72 -19.67
C ASP A 71 0.60 -19.96 -19.37
N ALA A 72 0.12 -20.64 -20.42
CA ALA A 72 -0.62 -21.89 -20.29
C ALA A 72 0.25 -23.00 -19.68
N GLU A 73 1.50 -23.13 -20.12
CA GLU A 73 2.48 -24.06 -19.54
C GLU A 73 2.77 -23.73 -18.07
N THR A 74 3.01 -22.45 -17.75
CA THR A 74 3.32 -21.98 -16.39
C THR A 74 2.16 -22.28 -15.43
N LEU A 75 0.93 -21.95 -15.84
CA LEU A 75 -0.26 -22.25 -15.06
C LEU A 75 -0.46 -23.77 -14.92
N SER A 76 -0.18 -24.55 -15.97
CA SER A 76 -0.25 -26.00 -15.91
C SER A 76 0.71 -26.57 -14.87
N CYS A 77 1.99 -26.17 -14.90
CA CYS A 77 2.98 -26.57 -13.88
C CYS A 77 2.49 -26.21 -12.48
N PHE A 78 1.94 -24.99 -12.31
CA PHE A 78 1.45 -24.54 -11.02
C PHE A 78 0.34 -25.44 -10.48
N TYR A 79 -0.65 -25.80 -11.30
CA TYR A 79 -1.72 -26.70 -10.84
C TYR A 79 -1.22 -28.12 -10.57
N THR A 80 -0.22 -28.63 -11.32
CA THR A 80 0.39 -29.93 -11.03
C THR A 80 1.09 -29.94 -9.66
N VAL A 81 1.90 -28.92 -9.34
CA VAL A 81 2.56 -28.87 -8.02
C VAL A 81 1.59 -28.68 -6.85
N LEU A 82 0.43 -28.04 -7.10
CA LEU A 82 -0.63 -27.94 -6.11
C LEU A 82 -1.25 -29.30 -5.78
N GLU A 83 -1.43 -30.18 -6.78
CA GLU A 83 -1.94 -31.55 -6.57
C GLU A 83 -0.96 -32.38 -5.73
N ASP A 84 0.33 -32.24 -6.00
CA ASP A 84 1.39 -32.92 -5.24
C ASP A 84 1.65 -32.29 -3.85
N SER A 85 1.02 -31.16 -3.57
CA SER A 85 1.24 -30.36 -2.36
C SER A 85 2.72 -30.03 -2.10
N GLU A 86 3.49 -29.83 -3.17
CA GLU A 86 4.93 -29.62 -3.08
C GLU A 86 5.26 -28.26 -2.46
N ILE A 87 6.20 -28.27 -1.51
CA ILE A 87 6.79 -27.09 -0.89
C ILE A 87 8.29 -27.10 -1.14
N SER A 88 8.76 -26.22 -2.04
CA SER A 88 10.16 -26.18 -2.47
C SER A 88 10.52 -24.83 -3.06
N LEU A 89 11.83 -24.54 -3.17
CA LEU A 89 12.32 -23.28 -3.75
C LEU A 89 11.87 -23.12 -5.21
N ARG A 90 11.77 -24.22 -5.97
CA ARG A 90 11.27 -24.17 -7.35
C ARG A 90 9.80 -23.81 -7.43
N VAL A 91 8.98 -24.26 -6.47
CA VAL A 91 7.56 -23.88 -6.37
C VAL A 91 7.43 -22.42 -5.95
N HIS A 92 8.29 -21.92 -5.04
CA HIS A 92 8.33 -20.49 -4.69
C HIS A 92 8.62 -19.63 -5.94
N HIS A 93 9.63 -19.96 -6.75
CA HIS A 93 9.88 -19.26 -8.00
C HIS A 93 8.73 -19.38 -9.01
N LEU A 94 8.11 -20.57 -9.13
CA LEU A 94 6.95 -20.75 -10.01
C LEU A 94 5.77 -19.85 -9.62
N THR A 95 5.53 -19.66 -8.32
CA THR A 95 4.44 -18.78 -7.86
C THR A 95 4.67 -17.31 -8.23
N GLU A 96 5.92 -16.85 -8.31
CA GLU A 96 6.23 -15.51 -8.79
C GLU A 96 5.71 -15.29 -10.20
N GLU A 97 6.01 -16.23 -11.10
CA GLU A 97 5.62 -16.16 -12.50
C GLU A 97 4.11 -16.22 -12.67
N VAL A 98 3.42 -17.07 -11.90
CA VAL A 98 1.95 -17.12 -11.89
C VAL A 98 1.35 -15.79 -11.42
N ILE A 99 1.94 -15.15 -10.41
CA ILE A 99 1.50 -13.84 -9.93
C ILE A 99 1.79 -12.74 -10.96
N ARG A 100 2.90 -12.81 -11.69
CA ARG A 100 3.21 -11.87 -12.78
C ARG A 100 2.22 -12.01 -13.94
N ILE A 101 1.77 -13.22 -14.26
CA ILE A 101 0.69 -13.49 -15.23
C ILE A 101 -0.66 -12.92 -14.72
N ASN A 102 -1.01 -13.22 -13.46
CA ASN A 102 -2.25 -12.76 -12.85
C ASN A 102 -2.04 -12.39 -11.38
N GLN A 103 -1.89 -11.10 -11.11
CA GLN A 103 -1.62 -10.61 -9.76
C GLN A 103 -2.79 -10.84 -8.80
N ALA A 104 -4.00 -11.10 -9.30
CA ALA A 104 -5.17 -11.42 -8.48
C ALA A 104 -5.30 -12.94 -8.20
N HIS A 105 -4.35 -13.77 -8.66
CA HIS A 105 -4.39 -15.23 -8.49
C HIS A 105 -4.13 -15.64 -7.03
N TYR A 106 -5.17 -15.56 -6.20
CA TYR A 106 -5.06 -15.75 -4.75
C TYR A 106 -4.45 -17.09 -4.32
N SER A 107 -4.65 -18.19 -5.08
CA SER A 107 -4.02 -19.47 -4.75
C SER A 107 -2.51 -19.44 -4.91
N ALA A 108 -1.98 -18.65 -5.86
CA ALA A 108 -0.54 -18.53 -6.08
C ALA A 108 0.10 -17.76 -4.94
N TRP A 109 -0.53 -16.66 -4.49
CA TRP A 109 -0.13 -15.95 -3.27
C TRP A 109 -0.16 -16.82 -2.02
N ALA A 110 -1.19 -17.65 -1.88
CA ALA A 110 -1.30 -18.57 -0.74
C ALA A 110 -0.19 -19.63 -0.74
N TRP A 111 0.14 -20.19 -1.90
CA TRP A 111 1.21 -21.18 -2.03
C TRP A 111 2.60 -20.56 -1.89
N ARG A 112 2.78 -19.36 -2.44
CA ARG A 112 4.00 -18.56 -2.27
C ARG A 112 4.29 -18.35 -0.78
N TRP A 113 3.27 -17.99 0.00
CA TRP A 113 3.43 -17.83 1.44
C TRP A 113 3.87 -19.13 2.11
N GLN A 114 3.21 -20.25 1.80
CA GLN A 114 3.57 -21.55 2.39
C GLN A 114 5.02 -21.91 2.08
N CYS A 115 5.48 -21.68 0.85
CA CYS A 115 6.87 -21.90 0.48
C CYS A 115 7.82 -20.94 1.22
N PHE A 116 7.51 -19.64 1.26
CA PHE A 116 8.31 -18.65 1.97
C PHE A 116 8.47 -19.02 3.44
N GLU A 117 7.36 -19.30 4.14
CA GLU A 117 7.36 -19.62 5.57
C GLU A 117 8.12 -20.92 5.88
N ALA A 118 7.99 -21.94 5.03
CA ALA A 118 8.65 -23.23 5.22
C ALA A 118 10.16 -23.20 4.91
N LEU A 119 10.59 -22.34 3.98
CA LEU A 119 11.96 -22.36 3.43
C LEU A 119 12.87 -21.27 4.01
N LEU A 120 12.31 -20.24 4.65
CA LEU A 120 13.08 -19.09 5.11
C LEU A 120 14.23 -19.44 6.07
N SER A 121 14.07 -20.47 6.90
CA SER A 121 15.13 -20.90 7.84
C SER A 121 16.38 -21.39 7.11
N ASP A 122 16.20 -22.02 5.95
CA ASP A 122 17.27 -22.63 5.17
C ASP A 122 17.76 -21.69 4.05
N HIS A 123 16.94 -20.70 3.70
CA HIS A 123 17.16 -19.74 2.60
C HIS A 123 16.92 -18.30 3.07
N SER A 124 17.82 -17.78 3.91
CA SER A 124 17.71 -16.43 4.46
C SER A 124 17.63 -15.31 3.41
N GLU A 125 18.17 -15.54 2.21
CA GLU A 125 18.08 -14.65 1.06
C GLU A 125 16.64 -14.40 0.58
N LEU A 126 15.70 -15.30 0.90
CA LEU A 126 14.29 -15.15 0.55
C LEU A 126 13.66 -13.90 1.15
N LEU A 127 14.12 -13.43 2.32
CA LEU A 127 13.57 -12.23 2.94
C LEU A 127 13.74 -11.00 2.04
N GLU A 128 14.95 -10.77 1.55
CA GLU A 128 15.27 -9.63 0.69
C GLU A 128 14.64 -9.80 -0.71
N GLN A 129 14.61 -11.03 -1.22
CA GLN A 129 13.92 -11.34 -2.48
C GLN A 129 12.42 -11.06 -2.38
N GLU A 130 11.78 -11.42 -1.27
CA GLU A 130 10.36 -11.20 -1.07
C GLU A 130 10.03 -9.70 -0.99
N LEU A 131 10.86 -8.92 -0.29
CA LEU A 131 10.72 -7.45 -0.25
C LEU A 131 10.83 -6.82 -1.64
N ARG A 132 11.81 -7.25 -2.45
CA ARG A 132 11.98 -6.80 -3.84
C ARG A 132 10.77 -7.18 -4.69
N PHE A 133 10.33 -8.43 -4.61
CA PHE A 133 9.17 -8.93 -5.35
C PHE A 133 7.90 -8.13 -5.00
N LEU A 134 7.62 -7.89 -3.72
CA LEU A 134 6.46 -7.12 -3.29
C LEU A 134 6.51 -5.66 -3.76
N GLN A 135 7.71 -5.07 -3.81
CA GLN A 135 7.92 -3.73 -4.38
C GLN A 135 7.63 -3.70 -5.88
N ASP A 136 8.10 -4.69 -6.63
CA ASP A 136 7.85 -4.81 -8.07
C ASP A 136 6.34 -4.92 -8.36
N ILE A 137 5.64 -5.80 -7.63
CA ILE A 137 4.19 -5.98 -7.80
C ILE A 137 3.44 -4.69 -7.47
N ALA A 138 3.84 -3.98 -6.42
CA ALA A 138 3.22 -2.70 -6.05
C ALA A 138 3.37 -1.63 -7.15
N THR A 139 4.56 -1.57 -7.76
CA THR A 139 4.85 -0.65 -8.87
C THR A 139 3.97 -0.94 -10.10
N LEU A 140 3.60 -2.21 -10.31
CA LEU A 140 2.69 -2.60 -11.38
C LEU A 140 1.22 -2.33 -11.04
N ASN A 141 0.79 -2.64 -9.82
CA ASN A 141 -0.58 -2.41 -9.37
C ASN A 141 -0.69 -2.36 -7.82
N ALA A 142 -0.58 -1.15 -7.28
CA ALA A 142 -0.81 -0.88 -5.86
C ALA A 142 -2.28 -1.02 -5.41
N LYS A 143 -3.23 -1.32 -6.31
CA LYS A 143 -4.66 -1.55 -5.99
C LYS A 143 -5.02 -3.03 -6.11
N ASN A 144 -4.22 -3.86 -5.44
CA ASN A 144 -4.32 -5.31 -5.46
C ASN A 144 -4.52 -5.86 -4.03
N TYR A 145 -5.65 -6.52 -3.77
CA TYR A 145 -5.94 -7.07 -2.44
C TYR A 145 -4.94 -8.13 -1.98
N GLN A 146 -4.48 -8.98 -2.90
CA GLN A 146 -3.59 -10.09 -2.58
C GLN A 146 -2.21 -9.60 -2.16
N LEU A 147 -1.66 -8.59 -2.85
CA LEU A 147 -0.42 -7.90 -2.48
C LEU A 147 -0.48 -7.39 -1.04
N TRP A 148 -1.49 -6.59 -0.71
CA TRP A 148 -1.59 -5.98 0.61
C TRP A 148 -1.92 -6.98 1.71
N ASN A 149 -2.68 -8.04 1.39
CA ASN A 149 -2.92 -9.13 2.34
C ASN A 149 -1.64 -9.93 2.61
N TYR A 150 -0.88 -10.28 1.56
CA TYR A 150 0.39 -10.97 1.70
C TYR A 150 1.37 -10.13 2.50
N ARG A 151 1.51 -8.85 2.16
CA ARG A 151 2.44 -7.93 2.82
C ARG A 151 2.08 -7.68 4.29
N ARG A 152 0.79 -7.65 4.62
CA ARG A 152 0.36 -7.61 6.03
C ARG A 152 0.78 -8.86 6.80
N ARG A 153 0.61 -10.05 6.18
CA ARG A 153 1.06 -11.31 6.78
C ARG A 153 2.58 -11.35 6.94
N PHE A 154 3.32 -10.86 5.95
CA PHE A 154 4.77 -10.69 5.99
C PHE A 154 5.19 -9.77 7.14
N ALA A 155 4.60 -8.58 7.27
CA ALA A 155 4.88 -7.66 8.38
C ALA A 155 4.61 -8.31 9.75
N GLN A 156 3.53 -9.07 9.90
CA GLN A 156 3.20 -9.80 11.13
C GLN A 156 4.23 -10.88 11.47
N PHE A 157 4.72 -11.59 10.46
CA PHE A 157 5.75 -12.60 10.61
C PHE A 157 7.09 -11.98 11.03
N CYS A 158 7.49 -10.88 10.39
CA CYS A 158 8.73 -10.15 10.70
C CYS A 158 8.65 -9.30 12.00
N ARG A 159 7.44 -9.00 12.49
CA ARG A 159 7.16 -8.23 13.71
C ARG A 159 7.76 -6.80 13.67
N ALA A 160 8.15 -6.28 14.84
CA ALA A 160 8.55 -4.89 15.03
C ALA A 160 9.79 -4.47 14.24
N ASP A 161 10.71 -5.41 13.97
CA ASP A 161 11.98 -5.13 13.30
C ASP A 161 11.81 -4.59 11.88
N HIS A 162 10.67 -4.88 11.24
CA HIS A 162 10.36 -4.44 9.88
C HIS A 162 9.29 -3.35 9.82
N ALA A 163 8.82 -2.85 10.96
CA ALA A 163 7.73 -1.88 10.98
C ALA A 163 8.10 -0.59 10.23
N GLU A 164 9.31 -0.08 10.39
CA GLU A 164 9.78 1.13 9.72
C GLU A 164 9.77 0.99 8.19
N ALA A 165 10.41 -0.06 7.66
CA ALA A 165 10.42 -0.34 6.23
C ALA A 165 9.01 -0.50 5.64
N GLU A 166 8.08 -1.11 6.39
CA GLU A 166 6.69 -1.27 5.96
C GLU A 166 5.91 0.05 5.99
N LEU A 167 6.21 0.95 6.93
CA LEU A 167 5.65 2.30 6.95
C LEU A 167 6.23 3.18 5.84
N GLU A 168 7.51 3.06 5.53
CA GLU A 168 8.15 3.73 4.39
C GLU A 168 7.54 3.25 3.07
N PHE A 169 7.34 1.94 2.91
CA PHE A 169 6.66 1.39 1.75
C PHE A 169 5.24 1.91 1.59
N ALA A 170 4.46 1.92 2.69
CA ALA A 170 3.11 2.48 2.67
C ALA A 170 3.14 3.98 2.33
N HIS A 171 4.12 4.73 2.85
CA HIS A 171 4.30 6.13 2.52
C HIS A 171 4.60 6.34 1.03
N ALA A 172 5.51 5.56 0.43
CA ALA A 172 5.81 5.64 -1.00
C ALA A 172 4.54 5.43 -1.86
N CYS A 173 3.71 4.43 -1.50
CA CYS A 173 2.41 4.22 -2.16
C CYS A 173 1.45 5.42 -1.98
N LEU A 174 1.49 6.09 -0.83
CA LEU A 174 0.64 7.24 -0.52
C LEU A 174 1.14 8.54 -1.17
N VAL A 175 2.43 8.67 -1.47
CA VAL A 175 2.96 9.77 -2.28
C VAL A 175 2.39 9.69 -3.70
N GLU A 176 2.26 8.49 -4.26
CA GLU A 176 1.67 8.28 -5.59
C GLU A 176 0.13 8.41 -5.58
N ASP A 177 -0.54 7.84 -4.58
CA ASP A 177 -1.99 7.95 -4.38
C ASP A 177 -2.30 8.15 -2.90
N ALA A 178 -2.42 9.42 -2.48
CA ALA A 178 -2.66 9.82 -1.10
C ALA A 178 -3.97 9.28 -0.51
N LYS A 179 -4.85 8.71 -1.34
CA LYS A 179 -6.13 8.12 -0.95
C LYS A 179 -6.16 6.61 -1.19
N ASN A 180 -5.03 5.96 -1.47
CA ASN A 180 -4.96 4.51 -1.60
C ASN A 180 -5.42 3.84 -0.31
N TYR A 181 -6.63 3.27 -0.36
CA TYR A 181 -7.27 2.65 0.79
C TYR A 181 -6.47 1.47 1.35
N HIS A 182 -5.83 0.70 0.47
CA HIS A 182 -5.07 -0.46 0.89
C HIS A 182 -3.79 -0.05 1.63
N ALA A 183 -3.11 0.99 1.17
CA ALA A 183 -1.93 1.54 1.82
C ALA A 183 -2.26 2.06 3.23
N TRP A 184 -3.34 2.83 3.37
CA TRP A 184 -3.81 3.27 4.70
C TRP A 184 -4.18 2.09 5.61
N ALA A 185 -4.91 1.08 5.10
CA ALA A 185 -5.28 -0.08 5.88
C ALA A 185 -4.07 -0.95 6.29
N HIS A 186 -3.04 -1.05 5.45
CA HIS A 186 -1.77 -1.68 5.79
C HIS A 186 -1.03 -0.90 6.87
N ARG A 187 -0.93 0.42 6.70
CA ARG A 187 -0.30 1.32 7.66
C ARG A 187 -0.94 1.21 9.04
N GLN A 188 -2.28 1.15 9.14
CA GLN A 188 -2.99 0.90 10.39
C GLN A 188 -2.57 -0.42 11.06
N ALA A 189 -2.46 -1.50 10.28
CA ALA A 189 -2.06 -2.80 10.80
C ALA A 189 -0.62 -2.78 11.35
N VAL A 190 0.31 -2.16 10.62
CA VAL A 190 1.72 -2.05 11.03
C VAL A 190 1.87 -1.17 12.28
N VAL A 191 1.23 0.01 12.31
CA VAL A 191 1.24 0.90 13.48
C VAL A 191 0.68 0.20 14.71
N ALA A 192 -0.44 -0.51 14.57
CA ALA A 192 -1.05 -1.22 15.68
C ALA A 192 -0.18 -2.37 16.21
N MET A 193 0.41 -3.15 15.31
CA MET A 193 1.32 -4.23 15.66
C MET A 193 2.57 -3.72 16.39
N ALA A 194 3.17 -2.62 15.92
CA ALA A 194 4.42 -2.10 16.45
C ALA A 194 4.25 -1.09 17.60
N GLY A 195 3.01 -0.65 17.88
CA GLY A 195 2.72 0.35 18.91
C GLY A 195 3.23 1.77 18.58
N LEU A 196 3.42 2.09 17.30
CA LEU A 196 4.03 3.34 16.80
C LEU A 196 3.06 4.53 16.75
N TRP A 197 2.19 4.64 17.74
CA TRP A 197 1.06 5.58 17.75
C TRP A 197 1.48 7.05 17.69
N GLN A 198 2.53 7.43 18.43
CA GLN A 198 2.98 8.83 18.47
C GLN A 198 3.61 9.26 17.15
N ALA A 199 4.43 8.39 16.55
CA ALA A 199 5.01 8.63 15.23
C ALA A 199 3.92 8.76 14.16
N GLU A 200 2.86 7.95 14.24
CA GLU A 200 1.74 8.03 13.29
C GLU A 200 0.93 9.32 13.45
N LEU A 201 0.80 9.84 14.69
CA LEU A 201 0.15 11.13 14.91
C LEU A 201 0.97 12.29 14.32
N GLN A 202 2.30 12.20 14.36
CA GLN A 202 3.18 13.16 13.69
C GLN A 202 3.04 13.06 12.16
N TYR A 203 3.13 11.85 11.62
CA TYR A 203 2.99 11.58 10.18
C TYR A 203 1.67 12.14 9.61
N THR A 204 0.54 11.87 10.27
CA THR A 204 -0.74 12.43 9.84
C THR A 204 -0.79 13.96 9.93
N GLY A 205 -0.02 14.57 10.84
CA GLY A 205 0.17 16.01 10.89
C GLY A 205 0.87 16.53 9.64
N GLU A 206 1.99 15.90 9.25
CA GLU A 206 2.77 16.24 8.05
C GLU A 206 1.92 16.12 6.78
N VAL A 207 1.19 15.00 6.61
CA VAL A 207 0.28 14.81 5.47
C VAL A 207 -0.81 15.87 5.42
N LEU A 208 -1.29 16.36 6.57
CA LEU A 208 -2.30 17.42 6.65
C LEU A 208 -1.72 18.84 6.47
N GLU A 209 -0.41 19.03 6.61
CA GLU A 209 0.24 20.26 6.15
C GLU A 209 0.29 20.32 4.62
N GLU A 210 0.52 19.18 3.96
CA GLU A 210 0.53 19.09 2.50
C GLU A 210 -0.88 19.22 1.90
N ASP A 211 -1.84 18.44 2.40
CA ASP A 211 -3.25 18.52 2.01
C ASP A 211 -4.17 18.41 3.21
N VAL A 212 -4.56 19.56 3.76
CA VAL A 212 -5.52 19.65 4.86
C VAL A 212 -6.89 19.05 4.52
N ARG A 213 -7.25 18.87 3.24
CA ARG A 213 -8.51 18.23 2.81
C ARG A 213 -8.39 16.71 2.64
N ASN A 214 -7.23 16.12 2.94
CA ASN A 214 -7.06 14.67 2.86
C ASN A 214 -7.86 13.97 3.96
N ASN A 215 -9.07 13.51 3.59
CA ASN A 215 -9.97 12.80 4.51
C ASN A 215 -9.37 11.51 5.06
N SER A 216 -8.51 10.82 4.31
CA SER A 216 -7.86 9.59 4.77
C SER A 216 -6.87 9.89 5.89
N ALA A 217 -6.14 11.00 5.83
CA ALA A 217 -5.25 11.44 6.90
C ALA A 217 -6.03 11.83 8.18
N TRP A 218 -7.15 12.56 8.05
CA TRP A 218 -8.05 12.82 9.18
C TRP A 218 -8.62 11.54 9.80
N SER A 219 -9.02 10.58 8.96
CA SER A 219 -9.49 9.27 9.41
C SER A 219 -8.40 8.49 10.12
N GLN A 220 -7.17 8.51 9.61
CA GLN A 220 -6.02 7.87 10.24
C GLN A 220 -5.71 8.50 11.59
N ARG A 221 -5.79 9.82 11.67
CA ARG A 221 -5.61 10.57 12.92
C ARG A 221 -6.63 10.12 13.97
N PHE A 222 -7.88 9.89 13.57
CA PHE A 222 -8.93 9.43 14.47
C PHE A 222 -8.73 7.96 14.91
N PHE A 223 -8.24 7.11 13.99
CA PHE A 223 -7.83 5.75 14.29
C PHE A 223 -6.76 5.71 15.41
N VAL A 224 -5.70 6.53 15.29
CA VAL A 224 -4.63 6.62 16.32
C VAL A 224 -5.20 7.01 17.68
N LEU A 225 -6.10 7.99 17.73
CA LEU A 225 -6.75 8.39 18.99
C LEU A 225 -7.61 7.27 19.58
N SER A 226 -8.42 6.62 18.75
CA SER A 226 -9.37 5.59 19.20
C SER A 226 -8.67 4.33 19.70
N ALA A 227 -7.48 4.04 19.19
CA ALA A 227 -6.69 2.88 19.59
C ALA A 227 -6.03 3.02 20.97
N GLN A 228 -6.03 4.21 21.58
CA GLN A 228 -5.37 4.45 22.88
C GLN A 228 -6.32 5.05 23.94
N PRO A 229 -7.45 4.39 24.27
CA PRO A 229 -8.51 4.94 25.12
C PRO A 229 -8.04 5.48 26.46
N ASP A 230 -7.07 4.81 27.09
CA ASP A 230 -6.53 5.20 28.41
C ASP A 230 -5.67 6.47 28.37
N ARG A 231 -5.28 6.94 27.18
CA ARG A 231 -4.42 8.12 26.96
C ARG A 231 -5.14 9.26 26.25
N ILE A 232 -6.46 9.14 26.10
CA ILE A 232 -7.27 10.07 25.31
C ILE A 232 -7.44 11.43 25.99
N GLY A 233 -7.57 11.48 27.32
CA GLY A 233 -8.05 12.68 28.05
C GLY A 233 -7.33 13.98 27.69
N ASP A 234 -6.01 14.03 27.91
CA ASP A 234 -5.21 15.22 27.60
C ASP A 234 -5.06 15.45 26.08
N ARG A 235 -5.21 14.38 25.28
CA ARG A 235 -5.03 14.45 23.83
C ARG A 235 -6.23 15.06 23.12
N VAL A 236 -7.45 14.83 23.59
CA VAL A 236 -8.66 15.37 22.94
C VAL A 236 -8.61 16.90 22.85
N LEU A 237 -8.12 17.57 23.90
CA LEU A 237 -7.96 19.02 23.88
C LEU A 237 -6.89 19.47 22.87
N ALA A 238 -5.75 18.79 22.84
CA ALA A 238 -4.69 19.08 21.86
C ALA A 238 -5.19 18.90 20.41
N GLU A 239 -6.00 17.87 20.18
CA GLU A 239 -6.58 17.56 18.87
C GLU A 239 -7.68 18.56 18.47
N ALA A 240 -8.48 19.03 19.42
CA ALA A 240 -9.43 20.11 19.19
C ALA A 240 -8.70 21.41 18.80
N ASN A 241 -7.59 21.73 19.48
CA ASN A 241 -6.76 22.89 19.15
C ASN A 241 -6.10 22.75 17.78
N PHE A 242 -5.54 21.57 17.46
CA PHE A 242 -5.00 21.27 16.13
C PHE A 242 -6.07 21.44 15.04
N THR A 243 -7.25 20.88 15.26
CA THR A 243 -8.38 20.99 14.31
C THR A 243 -8.83 22.43 14.14
N SER A 244 -8.90 23.20 15.24
CA SER A 244 -9.20 24.63 15.21
C SER A 244 -8.21 25.38 14.32
N GLN A 245 -6.90 25.16 14.49
CA GLN A 245 -5.88 25.80 13.65
C GLN A 245 -6.10 25.51 12.16
N LYS A 246 -6.41 24.25 11.79
CA LYS A 246 -6.69 23.88 10.40
C LYS A 246 -7.99 24.50 9.86
N LEU A 247 -9.01 24.62 10.69
CA LEU A 247 -10.28 25.27 10.32
C LEU A 247 -10.15 26.78 10.13
N HIS A 248 -9.26 27.45 10.86
CA HIS A 248 -8.96 28.88 10.62
C HIS A 248 -8.27 29.10 9.27
N LEU A 249 -7.47 28.14 8.79
CA LEU A 249 -6.85 28.19 7.46
C LEU A 249 -7.84 27.85 6.35
N VAL A 250 -8.67 26.81 6.55
CA VAL A 250 -9.65 26.35 5.55
C VAL A 250 -11.02 26.12 6.20
N PRO A 251 -11.82 27.19 6.39
CA PRO A 251 -13.10 27.14 7.08
C PRO A 251 -14.10 26.16 6.48
N HIS A 252 -14.07 25.98 5.15
CA HIS A 252 -15.03 25.15 4.42
C HIS A 252 -14.60 23.67 4.31
N ASN A 253 -13.58 23.24 5.07
CA ASN A 253 -13.10 21.86 5.03
C ASN A 253 -14.00 20.91 5.84
N MET A 254 -14.84 20.14 5.15
CA MET A 254 -15.73 19.16 5.78
C MET A 254 -15.01 18.06 6.56
N SER A 255 -13.81 17.64 6.15
CA SER A 255 -13.08 16.58 6.86
C SER A 255 -12.64 17.02 8.26
N ALA A 256 -12.15 18.25 8.41
CA ALA A 256 -11.80 18.82 9.70
C ALA A 256 -13.03 19.01 10.61
N TRP A 257 -14.17 19.45 10.06
CA TRP A 257 -15.42 19.56 10.83
C TRP A 257 -15.93 18.19 11.29
N ASN A 258 -15.91 17.19 10.42
CA ASN A 258 -16.29 15.82 10.76
C ASN A 258 -15.38 15.25 11.85
N TYR A 259 -14.08 15.55 11.78
CA TYR A 259 -13.12 15.17 12.81
C TYR A 259 -13.44 15.82 14.17
N LEU A 260 -13.68 17.14 14.18
CA LEU A 260 -14.06 17.87 15.40
C LEU A 260 -15.33 17.29 16.04
N LEU A 261 -16.34 16.98 15.24
CA LEU A 261 -17.56 16.32 15.71
C LEU A 261 -17.31 14.89 16.21
N GLY A 262 -16.35 14.18 15.61
CA GLY A 262 -15.88 12.88 16.07
C GLY A 262 -15.28 12.94 17.48
N LEU A 263 -14.51 14.00 17.79
CA LEU A 263 -13.91 14.19 19.12
C LEU A 263 -14.96 14.31 20.24
N LEU A 264 -16.16 14.81 19.96
CA LEU A 264 -17.25 14.88 20.95
C LEU A 264 -17.81 13.50 21.35
N LYS A 265 -17.64 12.50 20.50
CA LYS A 265 -18.09 11.13 20.77
C LYS A 265 -17.10 10.34 21.63
N VAL A 266 -15.96 10.93 21.94
CA VAL A 266 -14.90 10.27 22.68
C VAL A 266 -15.14 10.44 24.19
N SER A 267 -15.49 9.34 24.87
CA SER A 267 -15.97 9.33 26.26
C SER A 267 -15.01 9.90 27.29
N ALA A 268 -13.72 9.96 26.99
CA ALA A 268 -12.67 10.45 27.89
C ALA A 268 -12.28 11.92 27.66
N GLY A 269 -13.04 12.68 26.86
CA GLY A 269 -12.76 14.10 26.62
C GLY A 269 -12.99 15.00 27.86
N PRO A 270 -12.49 16.25 27.84
CA PRO A 270 -12.75 17.23 28.90
C PRO A 270 -14.25 17.46 29.12
N ALA A 271 -14.66 17.72 30.37
CA ALA A 271 -16.08 17.98 30.69
C ALA A 271 -16.67 19.17 29.91
N ASN A 272 -15.85 20.16 29.55
CA ASN A 272 -16.24 21.33 28.77
C ASN A 272 -16.04 21.17 27.24
N MET A 273 -15.83 19.96 26.73
CA MET A 273 -15.55 19.73 25.30
C MET A 273 -16.65 20.27 24.38
N HIS A 274 -17.92 20.16 24.78
CA HIS A 274 -19.04 20.77 24.05
C HIS A 274 -18.87 22.29 23.89
N GLN A 275 -18.48 22.97 24.97
CA GLN A 275 -18.27 24.42 24.95
C GLN A 275 -17.06 24.79 24.08
N ILE A 276 -15.96 24.03 24.17
CA ILE A 276 -14.77 24.22 23.33
C ILE A 276 -15.13 24.14 21.85
N CYS A 277 -15.87 23.11 21.42
CA CYS A 277 -16.30 22.97 20.03
C CYS A 277 -17.24 24.10 19.59
N LEU A 278 -18.13 24.58 20.46
CA LEU A 278 -18.98 25.76 20.17
C LEU A 278 -18.15 27.03 19.98
N ASP A 279 -17.13 27.23 20.82
CA ASP A 279 -16.24 28.38 20.71
C ASP A 279 -15.43 28.35 19.42
N ILE A 280 -14.94 27.18 19.00
CA ILE A 280 -14.31 27.00 17.68
C ILE A 280 -15.29 27.36 16.55
N CYS A 281 -16.55 26.89 16.62
CA CYS A 281 -17.57 27.27 15.63
C CYS A 281 -17.77 28.79 15.56
N ARG A 282 -17.88 29.45 16.71
CA ARG A 282 -18.05 30.92 16.80
C ARG A 282 -16.84 31.65 16.21
N GLN A 283 -15.62 31.24 16.54
CA GLN A 283 -14.39 31.85 16.03
C GLN A 283 -14.30 31.73 14.51
N VAL A 284 -14.57 30.53 13.96
CA VAL A 284 -14.56 30.34 12.51
C VAL A 284 -15.67 31.16 11.83
N LEU A 285 -16.87 31.26 12.41
CA LEU A 285 -17.96 32.07 11.87
C LEU A 285 -17.70 33.57 11.97
N GLN A 286 -16.94 34.05 12.95
CA GLN A 286 -16.51 35.44 13.02
C GLN A 286 -15.60 35.80 11.83
N GLY A 287 -14.67 34.92 11.47
CA GLY A 287 -13.79 35.11 10.30
C GLY A 287 -14.42 34.71 8.96
N SER A 288 -15.44 33.86 8.97
CA SER A 288 -16.11 33.35 7.76
C SER A 288 -17.61 33.13 8.02
N PRO A 289 -18.42 34.21 8.02
CA PRO A 289 -19.84 34.16 8.38
C PRO A 289 -20.70 33.26 7.49
N ASP A 290 -20.27 33.00 6.25
CA ASP A 290 -21.00 32.17 5.28
C ASP A 290 -20.59 30.69 5.30
N CYS A 291 -19.72 30.29 6.21
CA CYS A 291 -19.25 28.90 6.33
C CYS A 291 -20.40 27.94 6.69
N ALA A 292 -20.99 27.31 5.67
CA ALA A 292 -22.08 26.34 5.84
C ALA A 292 -21.68 25.14 6.74
N PRO A 293 -20.48 24.55 6.60
CA PRO A 293 -20.02 23.50 7.52
C PRO A 293 -20.02 23.92 8.99
N ALA A 294 -19.50 25.12 9.29
CA ALA A 294 -19.46 25.64 10.66
C ALA A 294 -20.86 25.84 11.25
N LYS A 295 -21.80 26.40 10.45
CA LYS A 295 -23.21 26.55 10.85
C LYS A 295 -23.87 25.20 11.15
N ALA A 296 -23.64 24.21 10.29
CA ALA A 296 -24.17 22.86 10.46
C ALA A 296 -23.58 22.18 11.72
N SER A 297 -22.27 22.24 11.90
CA SER A 297 -21.60 21.70 13.10
C SER A 297 -22.08 22.39 14.37
N GLN A 298 -22.24 23.71 14.39
CA GLN A 298 -22.77 24.45 15.53
C GLN A 298 -24.18 23.97 15.91
N ALA A 299 -25.07 23.79 14.93
CA ALA A 299 -26.42 23.29 15.17
C ALA A 299 -26.40 21.87 15.77
N VAL A 300 -25.56 20.98 15.24
CA VAL A 300 -25.38 19.62 15.78
C VAL A 300 -24.90 19.65 17.22
N ILE A 301 -23.91 20.48 17.56
CA ILE A 301 -23.35 20.55 18.91
C ILE A 301 -24.37 21.10 19.91
N LEU A 302 -25.15 22.11 19.53
CA LEU A 302 -26.22 22.66 20.38
C LEU A 302 -27.32 21.64 20.67
N GLN A 303 -27.65 20.78 19.71
CA GLN A 303 -28.65 19.72 19.91
C GLN A 303 -28.14 18.57 20.80
N ALA A 304 -26.83 18.37 20.87
CA ALA A 304 -26.21 17.28 21.60
C ALA A 304 -25.90 17.59 23.08
N GLN A 305 -26.09 18.83 23.54
CA GLN A 305 -25.83 19.18 24.94
C GLN A 305 -26.75 18.37 25.87
N PRO A 306 -26.20 17.67 26.88
CA PRO A 306 -27.01 17.06 27.93
C PRO A 306 -27.82 18.17 28.63
N GLN A 307 -29.13 17.94 28.78
CA GLN A 307 -30.00 18.81 29.60
C GLN A 307 -29.57 18.83 31.07
#